data_AF-A0A9Q1IBX1-F1
#
_entry.id   AF-A0A9Q1IBX1-F1
#
_cell.length_a   1.000
_cell.length_b   1.000
_cell.length_c   1.000
_cell.angle_alpha   90.00
_cell.angle_beta   90.00
_cell.angle_gamma   90.00
#
_symmetry.space_group_name_H-M   'P 1'
#
loop_
_entity.id
_entity.type
_entity.pdbx_description
1 polymer ?
#
loop_
_entity_poly.entity_id
_entity_poly.type
_entity_poly.pdbx_seq_one_letter_code
_entity_poly.pdbx_strand_id
1 'polypeptide(L)'
;MGASLGLDARVHWFGLRPFIHQSLRGRAAPDVLLIHCGGNDLGNMKSLCLVADMKRDLQDLHRRFPGTKILLSAIYQRRRWRTANPGEINKTRKMVFI
;
A
#
# COMPACT_ATOMS: atom_id res chain seq x y z
N MET A 1 -9.76 10.61 12.53
CA MET A 1 -10.32 9.46 11.81
C MET A 1 -9.77 9.51 10.40
N GLY A 2 -9.01 8.52 9.95
CA GLY A 2 -8.58 8.47 8.54
C GLY A 2 -9.75 7.98 7.69
N ALA A 3 -10.47 8.89 7.05
CA ALA A 3 -11.41 8.51 6.01
C ALA A 3 -10.59 8.01 4.81
N SER A 4 -10.89 6.80 4.32
CA SER A 4 -10.57 6.46 2.92
C SER A 4 -11.14 7.58 2.06
N LEU A 5 -10.44 8.04 1.02
CA LEU A 5 -10.80 9.19 0.18
C LEU A 5 -12.09 8.97 -0.67
N GLY A 6 -13.10 8.27 -0.15
CA GLY A 6 -14.34 7.95 -0.85
C GLY A 6 -14.17 6.93 -1.98
N LEU A 7 -12.94 6.52 -2.30
CA LEU A 7 -12.67 5.47 -3.26
C LEU A 7 -12.96 4.13 -2.57
N ASP A 8 -13.93 3.36 -3.06
CA ASP A 8 -14.11 1.94 -2.72
C ASP A 8 -12.97 1.12 -3.35
N ALA A 9 -11.73 1.49 -2.99
CA ALA A 9 -10.52 0.92 -3.53
C ALA A 9 -10.29 -0.44 -2.87
N ARG A 10 -10.69 -1.50 -3.58
CA ARG A 10 -10.36 -2.90 -3.26
C ARG A 10 -8.93 -3.27 -3.67
N VAL A 11 -8.04 -2.29 -3.78
CA VAL A 11 -6.67 -2.50 -4.25
C VAL A 11 -5.88 -3.21 -3.16
N HIS A 12 -5.37 -4.39 -3.51
CA HIS A 12 -4.37 -5.13 -2.76
C HIS A 12 -2.98 -4.70 -3.21
N TRP A 13 -1.96 -4.87 -2.35
CA TRP A 13 -0.60 -4.44 -2.68
C TRP A 13 -0.11 -5.05 -4.00
N PHE A 14 -0.36 -6.34 -4.23
CA PHE A 14 0.00 -7.03 -5.47
C PHE A 14 -0.63 -6.42 -6.73
N GLY A 15 -1.80 -5.76 -6.60
CA GLY A 15 -2.47 -5.06 -7.69
C GLY A 15 -1.91 -3.65 -7.95
N LEU A 16 -1.04 -3.13 -7.10
CA LEU A 16 -0.58 -1.74 -7.16
C LEU A 16 0.31 -1.47 -8.38
N ARG A 17 1.27 -2.36 -8.68
CA ARG A 17 2.18 -2.19 -9.82
C ARG A 17 1.46 -2.07 -11.17
N PRO A 18 0.57 -3.02 -11.56
CA PRO A 18 -0.16 -2.89 -12.81
C PRO A 18 -1.07 -1.65 -12.82
N PHE A 19 -1.66 -1.29 -11.67
CA PHE A 19 -2.49 -0.09 -11.55
C PHE A 19 -1.69 1.20 -11.80
N ILE A 20 -0.51 1.37 -11.17
CA ILE A 20 0.35 2.53 -11.39
C ILE A 20 0.81 2.58 -12.85
N HIS A 21 1.25 1.45 -13.40
CA HIS A 21 1.71 1.39 -14.79
C HIS A 21 0.62 1.82 -15.77
N GLN A 22 -0.60 1.33 -15.59
CA GLN A 22 -1.75 1.70 -16.42
C GLN A 22 -2.13 3.19 -16.22
N SER A 23 -2.11 3.67 -14.97
CA SER A 23 -2.45 5.05 -14.64
C SER A 23 -1.47 6.08 -15.22
N LEU A 24 -0.20 5.70 -15.37
CA LEU A 24 0.86 6.55 -15.93
C LEU A 24 1.09 6.34 -17.43
N ARG A 25 0.32 5.46 -18.09
CA ARG A 25 0.51 5.15 -19.51
C ARG A 25 0.25 6.40 -20.35
N GLY A 26 1.26 6.83 -21.11
CA GLY A 26 1.19 8.04 -21.95
C GLY A 26 1.20 9.35 -21.17
N ARG A 27 1.54 9.33 -19.87
CA ARG A 27 1.62 10.51 -19.02
C ARG A 27 3.06 10.69 -18.51
N ALA A 28 3.41 11.93 -18.20
CA ALA A 28 4.64 12.21 -17.46
C ALA A 28 4.59 11.56 -16.07
N ALA A 29 5.78 11.25 -15.53
CA ALA A 29 5.90 10.80 -14.15
C ALA A 29 5.43 11.92 -13.21
N PRO A 30 4.71 11.60 -12.12
CA PRO A 30 4.26 12.60 -11.18
C PRO A 30 5.42 13.11 -10.33
N ASP A 31 5.36 14.36 -9.86
CA ASP A 31 6.34 14.87 -8.90
C ASP A 31 6.22 14.16 -7.54
N VAL A 32 4.99 13.78 -7.18
CA VAL A 32 4.67 13.12 -5.91
C VAL A 32 3.71 11.97 -6.15
N LEU A 33 4.04 10.79 -5.61
CA LEU A 33 3.20 9.60 -5.61
C LEU A 33 2.86 9.20 -4.17
N LEU A 34 1.62 9.47 -3.74
CA LEU A 34 1.09 9.04 -2.45
C LEU A 34 0.44 7.66 -2.58
N ILE A 35 0.95 6.68 -1.83
CA ILE A 35 0.45 5.31 -1.80
C ILE A 35 -0.28 5.07 -0.48
N HIS A 36 -1.56 4.73 -0.57
CA HIS A 36 -2.40 4.27 0.54
C HIS A 36 -2.89 2.85 0.27
N CYS A 37 -1.99 1.88 0.44
CA CYS A 37 -2.24 0.47 0.12
C CYS A 37 -1.53 -0.45 1.14
N GLY A 38 -1.87 -1.74 1.16
CA GLY A 38 -1.30 -2.75 2.06
C GLY A 38 -2.22 -3.14 3.22
N GLY A 39 -3.14 -2.27 3.63
CA GLY A 39 -4.13 -2.60 4.67
C GLY A 39 -5.08 -3.73 4.27
N ASN A 40 -5.35 -3.92 2.98
CA ASN A 40 -6.23 -5.00 2.50
C ASN A 40 -5.54 -6.37 2.50
N ASP A 41 -4.21 -6.40 2.62
CA ASP A 41 -3.39 -7.60 2.60
C ASP A 41 -3.16 -8.17 4.02
N LEU A 42 -3.41 -7.34 5.04
CA LEU A 42 -3.36 -7.77 6.44
C LEU A 42 -4.38 -8.87 6.74
N GLY A 43 -3.93 -9.93 7.39
CA GLY A 43 -4.73 -11.12 7.69
C GLY A 43 -4.79 -12.13 6.54
N ASN A 44 -4.43 -11.74 5.31
CA ASN A 44 -4.34 -12.66 4.16
C ASN A 44 -2.92 -13.22 3.98
N MET A 45 -1.90 -12.50 4.45
CA MET A 45 -0.51 -12.93 4.41
C MET A 45 0.25 -12.46 5.66
N LYS A 46 1.45 -13.02 5.86
CA LYS A 46 2.35 -12.59 6.94
C LYS A 46 2.81 -11.16 6.69
N SER A 47 2.79 -10.32 7.74
CA SER A 47 3.24 -8.91 7.66
C SER A 47 4.67 -8.77 7.15
N LEU A 48 5.58 -9.66 7.56
CA LEU A 48 6.96 -9.63 7.12
C LEU A 48 7.10 -9.83 5.61
N CYS A 49 6.32 -10.77 5.04
CA CYS A 49 6.28 -10.98 3.59
C CYS A 49 5.73 -9.73 2.88
N LEU A 50 4.64 -9.16 3.41
CA LEU A 50 4.05 -7.94 2.87
C LEU A 50 5.06 -6.77 2.88
N VAL A 51 5.78 -6.57 3.98
CA VAL A 51 6.82 -5.52 4.07
C VAL A 51 7.95 -5.76 3.07
N ALA A 52 8.40 -7.00 2.91
CA ALA A 52 9.44 -7.33 1.94
C ALA A 52 9.00 -7.03 0.49
N ASP A 53 7.78 -7.43 0.13
CA ASP A 53 7.20 -7.16 -1.17
C ASP A 53 7.01 -5.65 -1.39
N MET A 54 6.52 -4.93 -0.37
CA MET A 54 6.37 -3.48 -0.41
C MET A 54 7.70 -2.76 -0.64
N LYS A 55 8.75 -3.13 0.10
CA LYS A 55 10.10 -2.54 -0.06
C LYS A 55 10.64 -2.76 -1.47
N ARG A 56 10.56 -3.98 -1.98
CA ARG A 56 11.02 -4.32 -3.33
C ARG A 56 10.28 -3.49 -4.38
N ASP A 57 8.95 -3.40 -4.28
CA ASP A 57 8.14 -2.69 -5.25
C ASP A 57 8.37 -1.17 -5.21
N LEU A 58 8.61 -0.60 -4.02
CA LEU A 58 8.97 0.82 -3.85
C LEU A 58 10.35 1.13 -4.43
N GLN A 59 11.33 0.24 -4.25
CA GLN A 59 12.65 0.38 -4.87
C GLN A 59 12.56 0.33 -6.39
N ASP A 60 11.76 -0.59 -6.94
CA ASP A 60 11.49 -0.67 -8.38
C ASP A 60 10.84 0.60 -8.92
N LEU A 61 9.83 1.14 -8.21
CA LEU A 61 9.17 2.38 -8.57
C LEU A 61 10.13 3.56 -8.57
N HIS A 62 10.98 3.67 -7.54
CA HIS A 62 11.97 4.74 -7.46
C HIS A 62 13.00 4.63 -8.59
N ARG A 63 13.47 3.43 -8.93
CA ARG A 63 14.36 3.22 -10.09
C ARG A 63 13.72 3.64 -11.41
N ARG A 64 12.41 3.39 -11.57
CA ARG A 64 11.68 3.72 -12.80
C ARG A 64 11.34 5.21 -12.90
N PHE A 65 11.11 5.86 -11.76
CA PHE A 65 10.73 7.26 -11.67
C PHE A 65 11.62 7.99 -10.65
N PRO A 66 12.91 8.19 -10.97
CA PRO A 66 13.89 8.69 -9.99
C PRO A 66 13.58 10.10 -9.48
N GLY A 67 12.88 10.93 -10.27
CA GLY A 67 12.45 12.27 -9.86
C GLY A 67 11.16 12.30 -9.01
N THR A 68 10.42 11.20 -8.93
CA THR A 68 9.15 11.13 -8.19
C THR A 68 9.41 10.94 -6.70
N LYS A 69 8.84 11.81 -5.87
CA LYS A 69 8.81 11.63 -4.41
C LYS A 69 7.73 10.62 -4.05
N ILE A 70 8.12 9.46 -3.55
CA ILE A 70 7.17 8.40 -3.17
C ILE A 70 6.88 8.52 -1.67
N LEU A 71 5.60 8.68 -1.33
CA LEU A 71 5.10 8.78 0.04
C LEU A 71 4.24 7.55 0.33
N LEU A 72 4.64 6.73 1.29
CA LEU A 72 3.80 5.65 1.79
C LEU A 72 3.06 6.13 3.04
N SER A 73 1.73 6.09 2.99
CA SER A 73 0.92 6.40 4.16
C SER A 73 0.82 5.20 5.10
N ALA A 74 0.80 5.46 6.41
CA ALA A 74 0.67 4.43 7.41
C ALA A 74 -0.68 3.69 7.28
N ILE A 75 -0.65 2.37 7.47
CA ILE A 75 -1.87 1.57 7.55
C ILE A 75 -2.59 1.92 8.86
N TYR A 76 -3.83 2.39 8.77
CA TYR A 76 -4.63 2.76 9.94
C TYR A 76 -5.36 1.57 10.55
N GLN A 77 -5.63 1.66 11.85
CA GLN A 77 -6.52 0.72 12.54
C GLN A 77 -7.95 0.87 12.00
N ARG A 78 -8.59 -0.27 11.69
CA ARG A 78 -10.01 -0.32 11.30
C ARG A 78 -10.85 -0.87 12.44
N ARG A 79 -12.10 -0.41 12.55
CA ARG A 79 -13.08 -0.96 13.49
C ARG A 79 -13.46 -2.40 13.13
N ARG A 80 -13.50 -2.70 11.82
CA ARG A 80 -13.76 -4.03 11.28
C ARG A 80 -12.72 -4.34 10.21
N TRP A 81 -12.22 -5.56 10.24
CA TRP A 81 -11.35 -6.11 9.20
C TRP A 81 -12.09 -7.24 8.50
N ARG A 82 -11.75 -7.51 7.24
CA ARG A 82 -12.49 -8.47 6.41
C ARG A 82 -12.16 -9.93 6.74
N THR A 83 -10.98 -10.19 7.28
CA THR A 83 -10.32 -11.51 7.18
C THR A 83 -9.91 -12.11 8.51
N ALA A 84 -9.79 -11.31 9.59
CA ALA A 84 -9.47 -11.82 10.91
C ALA A 84 -9.92 -10.88 12.04
N ASN A 85 -9.67 -11.31 13.29
CA ASN A 85 -9.99 -10.54 14.48
C ASN A 85 -9.27 -9.18 14.47
N PRO A 86 -9.97 -8.06 14.76
CA PRO A 86 -9.35 -6.73 14.78
C PRO A 86 -8.14 -6.60 15.71
N GLY A 87 -8.11 -7.31 16.84
CA GLY A 87 -6.99 -7.27 17.79
C GLY A 87 -5.71 -7.84 17.20
N GLU A 88 -5.80 -8.97 16.50
CA GLU A 88 -4.65 -9.64 15.86
C GLU A 88 -4.14 -8.82 14.67
N ILE A 89 -5.04 -8.37 13.81
CA ILE A 89 -4.64 -7.54 12.67
C ILE A 89 -4.00 -6.23 13.15
N ASN A 90 -4.49 -5.62 14.24
CA ASN A 90 -3.88 -4.40 14.74
C ASN A 90 -2.45 -4.63 15.28
N LYS A 91 -2.15 -5.80 15.85
CA LYS A 91 -0.78 -6.19 16.21
C LYS A 91 0.08 -6.34 14.95
N THR A 92 -0.40 -7.09 13.97
CA THR A 92 0.31 -7.33 12.69
C THR A 92 0.55 -6.03 11.91
N ARG A 93 -0.41 -5.11 11.92
CA ARG A 93 -0.31 -3.76 11.32
C ARG A 93 0.86 -2.97 11.90
N LYS A 94 1.06 -3.03 13.21
CA LYS A 94 2.19 -2.37 13.89
C LYS A 94 3.55 -2.96 13.50
N MET A 95 3.60 -4.09 12.79
CA MET A 95 4.86 -4.64 12.28
C MET A 95 5.19 -4.16 10.86
N VAL A 96 4.26 -3.45 10.20
CA VAL A 96 4.47 -2.90 8.86
C VAL A 96 5.12 -1.53 8.96
N PHE A 97 6.43 -1.52 9.21
CA PHE A 97 7.29 -0.34 9.10
C PHE A 97 8.18 -0.49 7.87
N ILE A 98 8.15 0.51 7.00
CA ILE A 98 8.87 0.51 5.73
C ILE A 98 9.96 1.57 5.76
#